data_AF-A0A3C0JK17-F1
#
_entry.id   AF-A0A3C0JK17-F1
#
_cell.length_a   1.000
_cell.length_b   1.000
_cell.length_c   1.000
_cell.angle_alpha   90.00
_cell.angle_beta   90.00
_cell.angle_gamma   90.00
#
_symmetry.space_group_name_H-M   'P 1'
#
loop_
_entity.id
_entity.type
_entity.pdbx_description
1 polymer ?
#
loop_
_entity_poly.entity_id
_entity_poly.type
_entity_poly.pdbx_seq_one_letter_code
_entity_poly.pdbx_strand_id
1 'polypeptide(L)'
;SWVGYSLIAKVAMQQLSPLLITSLGVIISLIVVAPLGLIETLYVHPPVFTLNSVLAVLFISIGPTVLSLLFWNKGVHLIGPARASLFLNTVPVYIIAINALFLDIMPEQYQLMGMLLIFAGSFYAGFKSPKPR
;
A
#
# COMPACT_ATOMS: atom_id res chain seq x y z
N SER A 1 -16.65 -2.75 8.98
CA SER A 1 -15.98 -4.05 9.13
C SER A 1 -15.26 -4.40 7.82
N TRP A 2 -14.03 -4.95 7.88
CA TRP A 2 -13.16 -5.24 6.72
C TRP A 2 -13.83 -6.11 5.64
N VAL A 3 -14.75 -6.97 6.07
CA VAL A 3 -15.57 -7.82 5.19
C VAL A 3 -16.49 -6.99 4.28
N GLY A 4 -17.17 -5.97 4.82
CA GLY A 4 -18.07 -5.12 4.04
C GLY A 4 -17.33 -4.29 2.99
N TYR A 5 -16.18 -3.72 3.37
CA TYR A 5 -15.28 -3.02 2.44
C TYR A 5 -14.82 -3.94 1.30
N SER A 6 -14.37 -5.16 1.64
CA SER A 6 -13.83 -6.11 0.66
C SER A 6 -14.89 -6.60 -0.33
N LEU A 7 -16.13 -6.81 0.12
CA LEU A 7 -17.24 -7.23 -0.74
C LEU A 7 -17.65 -6.13 -1.72
N ILE A 8 -17.81 -4.89 -1.24
CA ILE A 8 -18.16 -3.74 -2.08
C ILE A 8 -17.04 -3.45 -3.09
N ALA A 9 -15.79 -3.48 -2.64
CA ALA A 9 -14.63 -3.29 -3.51
C ALA A 9 -14.57 -4.37 -4.62
N LYS A 10 -14.83 -5.63 -4.27
CA LYS A 10 -14.84 -6.74 -5.25
C LYS A 10 -15.90 -6.52 -6.33
N VAL A 11 -17.11 -6.09 -5.98
CA VAL A 11 -18.20 -5.83 -6.95
C VAL A 11 -17.86 -4.61 -7.82
N ALA A 12 -17.36 -3.53 -7.22
CA ALA A 12 -16.97 -2.32 -7.96
C ALA A 12 -15.85 -2.59 -8.98
N MET A 13 -14.85 -3.40 -8.61
CA MET A 13 -13.72 -3.78 -9.47
C MET A 13 -14.09 -4.65 -10.68
N GLN A 14 -15.31 -5.18 -10.75
CA GLN A 14 -15.79 -5.94 -11.92
C GLN A 14 -16.25 -5.04 -13.07
N GLN A 15 -16.59 -3.77 -12.79
CA GLN A 15 -17.20 -2.87 -13.77
C GLN A 15 -16.36 -1.64 -14.08
N LEU A 16 -15.43 -1.29 -13.20
CA LEU A 16 -14.62 -0.09 -13.29
C LEU A 16 -13.12 -0.44 -13.28
N SER A 17 -12.32 0.37 -13.98
CA SER A 17 -10.87 0.21 -13.92
C SER A 17 -10.37 0.47 -12.48
N PRO A 18 -9.36 -0.28 -11.99
CA PRO A 18 -8.82 -0.09 -10.65
C PRO A 18 -8.35 1.35 -10.37
N LEU A 19 -7.84 2.03 -11.40
CA LEU A 19 -7.43 3.43 -11.32
C LEU A 19 -8.63 4.35 -11.05
N LEU A 20 -9.76 4.13 -11.73
CA LEU A 20 -10.96 4.94 -11.55
C LEU A 20 -11.56 4.77 -10.15
N ILE A 21 -11.63 3.53 -9.65
CA ILE A 21 -12.10 3.25 -8.28
C ILE A 21 -11.21 3.94 -7.25
N THR A 22 -9.90 3.89 -7.44
CA THR A 22 -8.95 4.56 -6.55
C THR A 22 -9.14 6.07 -6.60
N SER A 23 -9.22 6.66 -7.80
CA SER A 23 -9.41 8.11 -7.95
C SER A 23 -10.71 8.58 -7.29
N LEU A 24 -11.81 7.86 -7.47
CA LEU A 24 -13.06 8.16 -6.78
C LEU A 24 -12.92 8.00 -5.26
N GLY A 25 -12.24 6.94 -4.79
CA GLY A 25 -11.94 6.74 -3.38
C GLY A 25 -11.13 7.89 -2.78
N VAL A 26 -10.13 8.41 -3.49
CA VAL A 26 -9.32 9.57 -3.07
C VAL A 26 -10.17 10.84 -3.05
N ILE A 27 -11.02 11.07 -4.06
CA ILE A 27 -11.92 12.24 -4.08
C ILE A 27 -12.90 12.20 -2.91
N ILE A 28 -13.52 11.05 -2.65
CA ILE A 28 -14.43 10.88 -1.51
C ILE A 28 -13.66 11.07 -0.20
N SER A 29 -12.46 10.49 -0.09
CA SER A 29 -11.60 10.66 1.09
C SER A 29 -11.24 12.13 1.30
N LEU A 30 -10.94 12.87 0.23
CA LEU A 30 -10.67 14.31 0.31
C LEU A 30 -11.87 15.09 0.82
N ILE A 31 -13.07 14.81 0.31
CA ILE A 31 -14.32 15.47 0.76
C ILE A 31 -14.58 15.21 2.25
N VAL A 32 -14.28 14.00 2.74
CA VAL A 32 -14.49 13.61 4.14
C VAL A 32 -13.40 14.16 5.06
N VAL A 33 -12.14 14.11 4.63
CA VAL A 33 -10.98 14.47 5.47
C VAL A 33 -10.71 15.97 5.44
N ALA A 34 -10.97 16.68 4.33
CA ALA A 34 -10.76 18.12 4.25
C ALA A 34 -11.47 18.93 5.35
N PRO A 35 -12.77 18.73 5.66
CA PRO A 35 -13.42 19.47 6.75
C PRO A 35 -12.82 19.12 8.12
N LEU A 36 -12.38 17.89 8.33
CA LEU A 36 -11.70 17.49 9.57
C LEU A 36 -10.34 18.20 9.70
N GLY A 37 -9.57 18.30 8.60
CA GLY A 37 -8.32 19.04 8.58
C GLY A 37 -8.53 20.54 8.83
N LEU A 38 -9.59 21.14 8.29
CA LEU A 38 -9.95 22.53 8.58
C LEU A 38 -10.29 22.72 10.07
N ILE A 39 -11.04 21.79 10.67
CA ILE A 39 -11.32 21.81 12.10
C ILE A 39 -10.01 21.71 12.90
N GLU A 40 -9.12 20.79 12.56
CA GLU A 40 -7.83 20.61 13.22
C GLU A 40 -6.98 21.90 13.21
N THR A 41 -7.00 22.66 12.11
CA THR A 41 -6.28 23.95 12.02
C THR A 41 -6.73 24.99 13.05
N LEU A 42 -7.97 24.88 13.55
CA LEU A 42 -8.54 25.79 14.54
C LEU A 42 -8.22 25.40 15.99
N TYR A 43 -7.92 24.11 16.26
CA TYR A 43 -7.82 23.57 17.62
C TYR A 43 -6.41 23.09 18.01
N VAL A 44 -5.56 22.71 17.06
CA VAL A 44 -4.23 22.12 17.34
C VAL A 44 -3.12 23.07 16.91
N HIS A 45 -2.77 23.06 15.62
CA HIS A 45 -1.79 23.96 15.03
C HIS A 45 -2.13 24.19 13.55
N PRO A 46 -1.97 25.43 13.04
CA PRO A 46 -2.11 25.67 11.62
C PRO A 46 -1.02 24.91 10.84
N PRO A 47 -1.35 24.38 9.65
CA PRO A 47 -0.40 23.65 8.83
C PRO A 47 0.76 24.56 8.44
N VAL A 48 2.00 24.10 8.71
CA VAL A 48 3.20 24.81 8.29
C VAL A 48 3.51 24.44 6.85
N PHE A 49 3.19 25.36 5.93
CA PHE A 49 3.54 25.22 4.52
C PHE A 49 5.02 25.53 4.30
N THR A 50 5.85 24.50 4.43
CA THR A 50 7.26 24.56 4.00
C THR A 50 7.43 23.82 2.68
N LEU A 51 8.51 24.14 1.95
CA LEU A 51 8.90 23.36 0.77
C LEU A 51 9.02 21.86 1.11
N ASN A 52 9.57 21.53 2.27
CA ASN A 52 9.70 20.14 2.74
C ASN A 52 8.33 19.47 2.94
N SER A 53 7.36 20.17 3.52
CA SER A 53 5.99 19.67 3.70
C SER A 53 5.34 19.35 2.35
N VAL A 54 5.49 20.25 1.36
CA VAL A 54 4.96 20.05 0.01
C VAL A 54 5.64 18.88 -0.69
N LEU A 55 6.97 18.79 -0.62
CA LEU A 55 7.73 17.69 -1.20
C LEU A 55 7.37 16.34 -0.57
N ALA A 56 7.17 16.29 0.75
CA ALA A 56 6.73 15.08 1.45
C ALA A 56 5.34 14.63 0.98
N VAL A 57 4.38 15.56 0.87
CA VAL A 57 3.04 15.25 0.36
C VAL A 57 3.09 14.76 -1.08
N LEU A 58 3.88 15.40 -1.95
CA LEU A 58 4.07 14.96 -3.34
C LEU A 58 4.71 13.57 -3.41
N PHE A 59 5.73 13.32 -2.59
CA PHE A 59 6.39 12.02 -2.51
C PHE A 59 5.40 10.91 -2.14
N ILE A 60 4.61 11.09 -1.07
CA ILE A 60 3.62 10.09 -0.62
C ILE A 60 2.47 9.93 -1.63
N SER A 61 2.04 11.02 -2.24
CA SER A 61 0.94 11.01 -3.23
C SER A 61 1.34 10.29 -4.52
N ILE A 62 2.56 10.50 -5.00
CA ILE A 62 3.01 9.92 -6.27
C ILE A 62 3.54 8.50 -6.07
N GLY A 63 4.46 8.31 -5.11
CA GLY A 63 5.17 7.04 -4.90
C GLY A 63 4.29 5.93 -4.32
N PRO A 64 4.08 5.88 -3.00
CA PRO A 64 3.37 4.80 -2.33
C PRO A 64 1.87 4.76 -2.64
N THR A 65 1.29 5.83 -3.19
CA THR A 65 -0.12 5.85 -3.58
C THR A 65 -0.30 5.52 -5.06
N VAL A 66 0.02 6.44 -5.98
CA VAL A 66 -0.29 6.27 -7.41
C VAL A 66 0.56 5.18 -8.06
N LEU A 67 1.89 5.26 -7.95
CA LEU A 67 2.80 4.30 -8.61
C LEU A 67 2.65 2.89 -8.03
N SER A 68 2.54 2.76 -6.70
CA SER A 68 2.28 1.50 -6.02
C SER A 68 1.04 0.79 -6.60
N LEU A 69 -0.07 1.52 -6.76
CA LEU A 69 -1.30 0.94 -7.31
C LEU A 69 -1.19 0.61 -8.79
N LEU A 70 -0.49 1.42 -9.59
CA LEU A 70 -0.25 1.10 -11.00
C LEU A 70 0.56 -0.19 -11.14
N PHE A 71 1.64 -0.34 -10.37
CA PHE A 71 2.46 -1.54 -10.38
C PHE A 71 1.74 -2.74 -9.80
N TRP A 72 0.96 -2.55 -8.75
CA TRP A 72 0.11 -3.60 -8.18
C TRP A 72 -0.89 -4.13 -9.21
N ASN A 73 -1.65 -3.23 -9.84
CA ASN A 73 -2.64 -3.61 -10.85
C ASN A 73 -1.98 -4.28 -12.06
N LYS A 74 -0.83 -3.78 -12.51
CA LYS A 74 -0.07 -4.42 -13.59
C LYS A 74 0.44 -5.81 -13.18
N GLY A 75 0.96 -5.96 -11.97
CA GLY A 75 1.41 -7.24 -11.43
C GLY A 75 0.28 -8.25 -11.32
N VAL A 76 -0.85 -7.86 -10.72
CA VAL A 76 -2.06 -8.68 -10.65
C VAL A 76 -2.53 -9.11 -12.05
N HIS A 77 -2.48 -8.22 -13.03
CA HIS A 77 -2.84 -8.55 -14.41
C HIS A 77 -1.88 -9.56 -15.06
N LEU A 78 -0.58 -9.49 -14.76
CA LEU A 78 0.45 -10.37 -15.35
C LEU A 78 0.50 -11.77 -14.72
N ILE A 79 0.36 -11.87 -13.39
CA ILE A 79 0.58 -13.14 -12.65
C ILE A 79 -0.65 -13.64 -11.89
N GLY A 80 -1.76 -12.91 -11.95
CA GLY A 80 -3.00 -13.21 -11.24
C GLY A 80 -2.98 -12.76 -9.76
N PRO A 81 -4.16 -12.50 -9.16
CA PRO A 81 -4.29 -11.95 -7.82
C PRO A 81 -3.75 -12.88 -6.72
N ALA A 82 -3.84 -14.21 -6.90
CA ALA A 82 -3.35 -15.17 -5.92
C ALA A 82 -1.83 -15.10 -5.75
N ARG A 83 -1.08 -15.07 -6.86
CA ARG A 83 0.39 -14.98 -6.84
C ARG A 83 0.86 -13.58 -6.49
N ALA A 84 0.20 -12.54 -6.99
CA ALA A 84 0.53 -11.15 -6.65
C ALA A 84 0.41 -10.91 -5.13
N SER A 85 -0.62 -11.46 -4.47
CA SER A 85 -0.79 -11.36 -3.01
C SER A 85 0.35 -11.95 -2.19
N LEU A 86 1.08 -12.95 -2.70
CA LEU A 86 2.25 -13.51 -2.02
C LEU A 86 3.40 -12.50 -1.93
N PHE A 87 3.52 -11.56 -2.87
CA PHE A 87 4.53 -10.49 -2.81
C PHE A 87 4.20 -9.47 -1.71
N LEU A 88 2.94 -9.29 -1.33
CA LEU A 88 2.59 -8.41 -0.20
C LEU A 88 3.17 -8.91 1.12
N ASN A 89 3.35 -10.22 1.28
CA ASN A 89 4.01 -10.79 2.45
C ASN A 89 5.48 -10.36 2.55
N THR A 90 6.11 -9.98 1.43
CA THR A 90 7.51 -9.52 1.39
C THR A 90 7.67 -8.04 1.70
N VAL A 91 6.57 -7.28 1.87
CA VAL A 91 6.61 -5.85 2.25
C VAL A 91 7.45 -5.57 3.49
N PRO A 92 7.36 -6.33 4.61
CA PRO A 92 8.20 -6.12 5.77
C PRO A 92 9.70 -6.23 5.47
N VAL A 93 10.09 -7.11 4.54
CA VAL A 93 11.49 -7.27 4.13
C VAL A 93 12.01 -6.00 3.45
N TYR A 94 11.22 -5.41 2.54
CA TYR A 94 11.61 -4.16 1.89
C TYR A 94 11.68 -2.99 2.86
N ILE A 95 10.76 -2.91 3.84
CA ILE A 95 10.79 -1.86 4.88
C ILE A 95 12.11 -1.94 5.65
N ILE A 96 12.50 -3.13 6.09
CA ILE A 96 13.73 -3.31 6.87
C ILE A 96 14.96 -3.00 6.01
N ALA A 97 14.97 -3.41 4.74
CA ALA A 97 16.06 -3.08 3.81
C ALA A 97 16.18 -1.56 3.58
N ILE A 98 15.06 -0.86 3.39
CA ILE A 98 15.04 0.59 3.23
C ILE A 98 15.54 1.28 4.51
N ASN A 99 15.11 0.83 5.69
CA ASN A 99 15.59 1.38 6.96
C ASN A 99 17.12 1.23 7.11
N ALA A 100 17.66 0.06 6.75
CA ALA A 100 19.10 -0.17 6.81
C ALA A 100 19.87 0.71 5.80
N LEU A 101 19.30 1.00 4.63
CA LEU A 101 19.95 1.78 3.57
C LEU A 101 19.84 3.30 3.74
N PHE A 102 18.73 3.80 4.26
CA PHE A 102 18.43 5.24 4.31
C PHE A 102 18.47 5.84 5.71
N LEU A 103 18.29 5.02 6.75
CA LEU A 103 18.23 5.48 8.14
C LEU A 103 19.39 4.93 8.99
N ASP A 104 20.28 4.13 8.40
CA ASP A 104 21.37 3.42 9.08
C ASP A 104 20.88 2.53 10.25
N ILE A 105 19.60 2.12 10.22
CA ILE A 105 19.00 1.23 11.23
C ILE A 105 19.17 -0.22 10.77
N MET A 106 20.18 -0.90 11.33
CA MET A 106 20.46 -2.30 10.99
C MET A 106 19.40 -3.26 11.57
N PRO A 107 19.07 -4.34 10.84
CA PRO A 107 18.09 -5.31 11.31
C PRO A 107 18.56 -6.07 12.54
N GLU A 108 17.67 -6.23 13.51
CA GLU A 108 17.90 -7.14 14.64
C GLU A 108 17.79 -8.61 14.21
N GLN A 109 18.37 -9.51 15.01
CA GLN A 109 18.38 -10.95 14.71
C GLN A 109 16.97 -11.53 14.50
N TYR A 110 15.98 -11.10 15.28
CA TYR A 110 14.60 -11.55 15.12
C TYR A 110 13.98 -11.05 13.81
N GLN A 111 14.38 -9.88 13.32
CA GLN A 111 13.91 -9.35 12.04
C GLN A 111 14.47 -10.19 10.90
N LEU A 112 15.73 -10.60 10.97
CA LEU A 112 16.35 -11.51 10.01
C LEU A 112 15.64 -12.88 9.97
N MET A 113 15.31 -13.45 11.14
CA MET A 113 14.51 -14.68 11.21
C MET A 113 13.11 -14.49 10.59
N GLY A 114 12.47 -13.34 10.86
CA GLY A 114 11.20 -12.99 10.25
C GLY A 114 11.26 -12.91 8.73
N MET A 115 12.31 -12.31 8.16
CA MET A 115 12.53 -12.27 6.71
C MET A 115 12.65 -13.67 6.12
N LEU A 116 13.44 -14.54 6.74
CA LEU A 116 13.61 -15.93 6.30
C LEU A 116 12.27 -16.68 6.30
N LEU A 117 11.47 -16.53 7.35
CA LEU A 117 10.15 -17.13 7.45
C LEU A 117 9.19 -16.63 6.36
N ILE A 118 9.20 -15.32 6.08
CA ILE A 118 8.40 -14.72 5.00
C ILE A 118 8.77 -15.34 3.65
N PHE A 119 10.07 -15.43 3.33
CA PHE A 119 10.50 -16.01 2.06
C PHE A 119 10.14 -17.50 1.97
N ALA A 120 10.40 -18.28 3.02
CA ALA A 120 10.07 -19.71 3.06
C ALA A 120 8.55 -19.94 2.91
N GLY A 121 7.73 -19.20 3.64
CA GLY A 121 6.27 -19.31 3.61
C GLY A 121 5.69 -18.91 2.26
N SER A 122 6.13 -17.77 1.71
CA SER A 122 5.69 -17.30 0.39
C SER A 122 6.12 -18.24 -0.74
N PHE A 123 7.34 -18.79 -0.68
CA PHE A 123 7.82 -19.77 -1.66
C PHE A 123 6.97 -21.05 -1.60
N TYR A 124 6.76 -21.59 -0.40
CA TYR A 124 5.93 -22.79 -0.19
C TYR A 124 4.47 -22.60 -0.66
N ALA A 125 3.87 -21.46 -0.36
CA ALA A 125 2.52 -21.12 -0.82
C ALA A 125 2.44 -20.96 -2.36
N GLY A 126 3.53 -20.48 -2.98
CA GLY A 126 3.67 -20.37 -4.43
C GLY A 126 3.56 -21.72 -5.15
N PHE A 127 4.16 -22.79 -4.60
CA PHE A 127 4.07 -24.14 -5.19
C PHE A 127 2.68 -24.75 -5.12
N LYS A 128 1.91 -24.44 -4.07
CA LYS A 128 0.56 -25.00 -3.86
C LYS A 128 -0.54 -24.25 -4.62
N SER A 129 -0.25 -23.12 -5.24
CA SER A 129 -1.26 -22.39 -6.03
C SER A 129 -1.65 -23.21 -7.28
N PRO A 130 -2.90 -23.72 -7.37
CA PRO A 130 -3.34 -24.51 -8.51
C PRO A 130 -3.25 -23.67 -9.79
N LYS A 131 -2.91 -24.30 -10.93
CA LYS A 131 -3.00 -23.64 -12.24
C LYS A 131 -4.41 -23.05 -12.40
N PRO A 132 -4.56 -21.77 -12.81
CA PRO A 132 -5.87 -21.23 -13.13
C PRO A 132 -6.46 -22.08 -14.27
N ARG A 133 -7.66 -22.62 -14.04
CA ARG A 133 -8.49 -23.23 -15.09
C ARG A 133 -9.09 -22.14 -15.96
#